data_AF-A0A183FV11-F1
#
_entry.id   AF-A0A183FV11-F1
#
_cell.length_a   1.000
_cell.length_b   1.000
_cell.length_c   1.000
_cell.angle_alpha   90.00
_cell.angle_beta   90.00
_cell.angle_gamma   90.00
#
_symmetry.space_group_name_H-M   'P 1'
#
loop_
_entity.id
_entity.type
_entity.pdbx_description
1 polymer ?
#
loop_
_entity_poly.entity_id
_entity_poly.type
_entity_poly.pdbx_seq_one_letter_code
_entity_poly.pdbx_strand_id
1 'polypeptide(L)'
;MVVYSDYFLSAGDPIMVFAFVVAKDGGSMARLEYMKEAVEQLDFAGANITHDGQSFYTLCTDFCQINEPIRQFYNGLVMKVNSSSMNEPISITFPIMEVLGKDLDLSPNFFGVQTNASDGTIEFLKVVGVQFRANRPANWTKYDLQTYERSMSAYFNE
;
A
#
# COMPACT_ATOMS: atom_id res chain seq x y z
N MET A 1 -9.60 -21.74 14.90
CA MET A 1 -9.86 -20.30 14.69
C MET A 1 -10.32 -19.69 16.02
N VAL A 2 -9.48 -19.78 17.06
CA VAL A 2 -9.79 -19.30 18.42
C VAL A 2 -8.55 -18.59 18.98
N VAL A 3 -7.37 -19.15 18.72
CA VAL A 3 -6.08 -18.54 19.08
C VAL A 3 -5.83 -17.18 18.40
N TYR A 4 -6.31 -16.97 17.17
CA TYR A 4 -6.14 -15.69 16.45
C TYR A 4 -7.06 -14.59 17.01
N SER A 5 -8.33 -14.90 17.28
CA SER A 5 -9.28 -13.91 17.82
C SER A 5 -8.95 -13.51 19.26
N ASP A 6 -8.48 -14.46 20.07
CA ASP A 6 -8.12 -14.21 21.47
C ASP A 6 -6.83 -13.39 21.61
N TYR A 7 -5.90 -13.52 20.66
CA TYR A 7 -4.63 -12.78 20.67
C TYR A 7 -4.80 -11.32 20.23
N PHE A 8 -5.67 -11.04 19.26
CA PHE A 8 -5.86 -9.71 18.69
C PHE A 8 -7.05 -8.92 19.27
N LEU A 9 -7.78 -9.48 20.26
CA LEU A 9 -9.02 -8.89 20.81
C LEU A 9 -10.04 -8.49 19.72
N SER A 10 -9.97 -9.11 18.55
CA SER A 10 -10.80 -8.77 17.40
C SER A 10 -12.14 -9.49 17.48
N ALA A 11 -13.21 -8.76 17.79
CA ALA A 11 -14.56 -9.30 17.80
C ALA A 11 -15.12 -9.44 16.37
N GLY A 12 -14.88 -10.61 15.75
CA GLY A 12 -15.43 -10.99 14.44
C GLY A 12 -14.49 -10.77 13.25
N ASP A 13 -15.02 -10.98 12.04
CA ASP A 13 -14.25 -10.88 10.79
C ASP A 13 -13.72 -9.44 10.58
N PRO A 14 -12.40 -9.24 10.37
CA PRO A 14 -11.84 -7.92 10.08
C PRO A 14 -12.13 -7.49 8.64
N ILE A 15 -12.02 -6.20 8.38
CA ILE A 15 -11.96 -5.65 7.03
C ILE A 15 -10.65 -6.11 6.40
N MET A 16 -10.71 -6.77 5.24
CA MET A 16 -9.53 -7.21 4.48
C MET A 16 -9.74 -7.05 2.98
N VAL A 17 -9.23 -5.96 2.41
CA VAL A 17 -9.24 -5.73 0.96
C VAL A 17 -7.80 -5.66 0.45
N PHE A 18 -7.53 -6.41 -0.61
CA PHE A 18 -6.25 -6.41 -1.31
C PHE A 18 -6.45 -5.91 -2.74
N ALA A 19 -5.69 -4.91 -3.16
CA ALA A 19 -5.65 -4.45 -4.54
C ALA A 19 -4.25 -4.73 -5.12
N PHE A 20 -4.22 -5.33 -6.31
CA PHE A 20 -2.99 -5.62 -7.04
C PHE A 20 -2.89 -4.69 -8.23
N VAL A 21 -1.99 -3.71 -8.13
CA VAL A 21 -1.84 -2.65 -9.12
C VAL A 21 -0.72 -3.01 -10.10
N VAL A 22 -1.02 -2.92 -11.40
CA VAL A 22 -0.08 -3.17 -12.51
C VAL A 22 -0.08 -1.99 -13.46
N ALA A 23 1.04 -1.79 -14.18
CA ALA A 23 1.14 -0.71 -15.15
C ALA A 23 0.23 -0.99 -16.35
N LYS A 24 -0.59 0.01 -16.75
CA LYS A 24 -1.56 -0.09 -17.85
C LYS A 24 -0.90 -0.44 -19.20
N ASP A 25 0.34 0.00 -19.40
CA ASP A 25 1.13 -0.29 -20.61
C ASP A 25 1.92 -1.61 -20.53
N GLY A 26 1.74 -2.41 -19.47
CA GLY A 26 2.46 -3.65 -19.23
C GLY A 26 3.93 -3.49 -18.79
N GLY A 27 4.41 -2.24 -18.67
CA GLY A 27 5.75 -1.90 -18.22
C GLY A 27 5.93 -1.99 -16.70
N SER A 28 6.96 -1.32 -16.19
CA SER A 28 7.23 -1.32 -14.75
C SER A 28 6.34 -0.35 -13.99
N MET A 29 5.89 -0.75 -12.80
CA MET A 29 5.29 0.14 -11.80
C MET A 29 6.30 1.10 -11.16
N ALA A 30 7.61 0.85 -11.19
CA ALA A 30 8.63 1.65 -10.52
C ALA A 30 8.89 3.04 -11.15
N ARG A 31 8.10 3.41 -12.17
CA ARG A 31 8.18 4.72 -12.82
C ARG A 31 7.41 5.77 -12.02
N LEU A 32 7.90 7.00 -12.05
CA LEU A 32 7.37 8.09 -11.22
C LEU A 32 5.87 8.32 -11.44
N GLU A 33 5.43 8.39 -12.69
CA GLU A 33 4.05 8.66 -13.07
C GLU A 33 3.08 7.54 -12.62
N TYR A 34 3.52 6.29 -12.68
CA TYR A 34 2.72 5.14 -12.25
C TYR A 34 2.66 5.01 -10.74
N MET A 35 3.78 5.27 -10.04
CA MET A 35 3.78 5.31 -8.58
C MET A 35 2.96 6.49 -8.04
N LYS A 36 3.01 7.64 -8.71
CA LYS A 36 2.14 8.78 -8.40
C LYS A 36 0.67 8.38 -8.45
N GLU A 37 0.24 7.80 -9.58
CA GLU A 37 -1.14 7.35 -9.74
C GLU A 37 -1.51 6.30 -8.68
N ALA A 38 -0.63 5.33 -8.40
CA ALA A 38 -0.88 4.32 -7.37
C ALA A 38 -1.08 4.92 -5.98
N VAL A 39 -0.30 5.94 -5.60
CA VAL A 39 -0.46 6.67 -4.33
C VAL A 39 -1.77 7.46 -4.33
N GLU A 40 -2.12 8.13 -5.43
CA GLU A 40 -3.40 8.86 -5.54
C GLU A 40 -4.62 7.93 -5.41
N GLN A 41 -4.58 6.74 -6.03
CA GLN A 41 -5.64 5.74 -5.88
C GLN A 41 -5.71 5.19 -4.45
N LEU A 42 -4.56 4.94 -3.80
CA LEU A 42 -4.48 4.54 -2.41
C LEU A 42 -5.09 5.60 -1.48
N ASP A 43 -4.78 6.87 -1.71
CA ASP A 43 -5.34 8.00 -0.96
C ASP A 43 -6.85 8.09 -1.10
N PHE A 44 -7.34 8.05 -2.33
CA PHE A 44 -8.77 8.13 -2.61
C PHE A 44 -9.52 6.94 -2.00
N ALA A 45 -9.07 5.71 -2.23
CA ALA A 45 -9.71 4.54 -1.65
C ALA A 45 -9.73 4.59 -0.12
N GLY A 46 -8.64 5.06 0.49
CA GLY A 46 -8.52 5.18 1.94
C GLY A 46 -9.43 6.24 2.56
N ALA A 47 -9.65 7.36 1.87
CA ALA A 47 -10.35 8.52 2.42
C ALA A 47 -11.81 8.66 1.95
N ASN A 48 -12.12 8.29 0.70
CA ASN A 48 -13.36 8.67 0.02
C ASN A 48 -14.38 7.54 -0.07
N ILE A 49 -13.93 6.28 -0.05
CA ILE A 49 -14.85 5.14 -0.02
C ILE A 49 -15.31 4.97 1.41
N THR A 50 -16.62 5.14 1.62
CA THR A 50 -17.22 5.18 2.94
C THR A 50 -18.42 4.25 3.06
N HIS A 51 -18.66 3.76 4.27
CA HIS A 51 -19.91 3.12 4.69
C HIS A 51 -20.30 3.71 6.04
N ASP A 52 -21.57 4.09 6.21
CA ASP A 52 -22.05 4.81 7.40
C ASP A 52 -21.20 6.04 7.79
N GLY A 53 -20.69 6.76 6.79
CA GLY A 53 -19.83 7.94 6.98
C GLY A 53 -18.41 7.64 7.47
N GLN A 54 -18.01 6.36 7.57
CA GLN A 54 -16.67 5.95 7.96
C GLN A 54 -15.87 5.50 6.75
N SER A 55 -14.68 6.08 6.56
CA SER A 55 -13.67 5.66 5.58
C SER A 55 -12.67 4.68 6.20
N PHE A 56 -11.81 4.08 5.37
CA PHE A 56 -10.74 3.21 5.88
C PHE A 56 -9.89 3.93 6.93
N TYR A 57 -9.50 5.19 6.69
CA TYR A 57 -8.68 5.93 7.64
C TYR A 57 -9.36 6.22 8.98
N THR A 58 -10.70 6.26 9.01
CA THR A 58 -11.44 6.36 10.28
C THR A 58 -11.62 5.01 10.97
N LEU A 59 -11.70 3.92 10.20
CA LEU A 59 -11.88 2.55 10.69
C LEU A 59 -10.56 1.93 11.17
N CYS A 60 -9.44 2.39 10.62
CA CYS A 60 -8.15 1.79 10.85
C CYS A 60 -7.65 2.03 12.28
N THR A 61 -7.44 0.92 12.98
CA THR A 61 -6.91 0.88 14.34
C THR A 61 -5.55 0.17 14.38
N ASP A 62 -5.38 -0.84 13.53
CA ASP A 62 -4.16 -1.62 13.38
C ASP A 62 -3.75 -1.65 11.90
N PHE A 63 -2.45 -1.85 11.63
CA PHE A 63 -1.89 -1.96 10.26
C PHE A 63 -2.10 -0.72 9.35
N CYS A 64 -2.41 0.46 9.90
CA CYS A 64 -2.67 1.66 9.09
C CYS A 64 -1.48 2.10 8.23
N GLN A 65 -0.27 1.72 8.64
CA GLN A 65 0.98 2.03 7.94
C GLN A 65 1.45 0.90 7.02
N ILE A 66 0.64 -0.14 6.77
CA ILE A 66 1.05 -1.29 5.95
C ILE A 66 1.31 -0.92 4.48
N ASN A 67 0.79 0.20 4.01
CA ASN A 67 1.03 0.73 2.66
C ASN A 67 2.05 1.87 2.65
N GLU A 68 2.64 2.22 3.79
CA GLU A 68 3.64 3.29 3.89
C GLU A 68 4.87 3.06 2.97
N PRO A 69 5.38 1.82 2.78
CA PRO A 69 6.47 1.58 1.84
C PRO A 69 6.16 2.04 0.41
N ILE A 70 4.89 1.97 -0.03
CA ILE A 70 4.45 2.43 -1.36
C ILE A 70 4.63 3.96 -1.48
N ARG A 71 4.20 4.70 -0.45
CA ARG A 71 4.30 6.17 -0.40
C ARG A 71 5.75 6.62 -0.33
N GLN A 72 6.54 5.99 0.52
CA GLN A 72 7.94 6.35 0.69
C GLN A 72 8.79 6.01 -0.53
N PHE A 73 8.45 4.93 -1.24
CA PHE A 73 9.05 4.65 -2.53
C PHE A 73 8.76 5.75 -3.55
N TYR A 74 7.51 6.20 -3.67
CA TYR A 74 7.14 7.34 -4.52
C TYR A 74 7.90 8.62 -4.12
N ASN A 75 7.96 8.94 -2.83
CA ASN A 75 8.71 10.10 -2.34
C ASN A 75 10.20 10.00 -2.70
N GLY A 76 10.81 8.82 -2.55
CA GLY A 76 12.18 8.56 -2.98
C GLY A 76 12.39 8.82 -4.48
N LEU A 77 11.45 8.40 -5.33
CA LEU A 77 11.49 8.70 -6.77
C LEU A 77 11.39 10.20 -7.05
N VAL A 78 10.49 10.91 -6.37
CA VAL A 78 10.35 12.38 -6.50
C VAL A 78 11.66 13.07 -6.13
N MET A 79 12.26 12.68 -5.00
CA MET A 79 13.53 13.23 -4.55
C MET A 79 14.65 12.96 -5.56
N LYS A 80 14.76 11.73 -6.08
CA LYS A 80 15.76 11.37 -7.10
C LYS A 80 15.64 12.20 -8.39
N VAL A 81 14.42 12.54 -8.80
CA VAL A 81 14.16 13.39 -9.99
C VAL A 81 14.48 14.85 -9.72
N ASN A 82 14.19 15.35 -8.52
CA ASN A 82 14.40 16.75 -8.15
C ASN A 82 15.84 17.05 -7.68
N SER A 83 16.58 16.04 -7.23
CA SER A 83 17.96 16.17 -6.78
C SER A 83 18.89 16.35 -7.99
N SER A 84 19.59 17.48 -8.06
CA SER A 84 20.50 17.84 -9.16
C SER A 84 21.96 17.45 -8.91
N SER A 85 22.33 16.94 -7.73
CA SER A 85 23.70 16.51 -7.43
C SER A 85 23.80 15.58 -6.22
N MET A 86 24.84 14.75 -6.26
CA MET A 86 25.16 13.60 -5.42
C MET A 86 25.28 13.97 -3.93
N ASN A 87 24.49 13.32 -3.06
CA ASN A 87 24.69 13.07 -1.60
C ASN A 87 23.39 13.02 -0.78
N GLU A 88 22.21 12.87 -1.40
CA GLU A 88 21.02 12.58 -0.58
C GLU A 88 21.07 11.13 -0.08
N PRO A 89 20.77 10.87 1.21
CA PRO A 89 20.73 9.53 1.81
C PRO A 89 19.45 8.81 1.36
N ILE A 90 19.38 8.54 0.05
CA ILE A 90 18.25 7.89 -0.60
C ILE A 90 18.80 6.74 -1.44
N SER A 91 18.47 5.53 -1.02
CA SER A 91 18.79 4.31 -1.73
C SER A 91 17.49 3.60 -2.09
N ILE A 92 17.14 3.60 -3.39
CA ILE A 92 15.92 2.96 -3.90
C ILE A 92 16.26 1.52 -4.33
N THR A 93 16.59 0.70 -3.33
CA THR A 93 17.00 -0.70 -3.49
C THR A 93 15.92 -1.65 -2.97
N PHE A 94 16.01 -2.94 -3.31
CA PHE A 94 15.10 -3.98 -2.83
C PHE A 94 15.88 -5.11 -2.15
N PRO A 95 15.36 -5.74 -1.05
CA PRO A 95 14.04 -5.53 -0.44
C PRO A 95 13.96 -4.33 0.49
N ILE A 96 15.09 -3.83 0.98
CA ILE A 96 15.14 -2.68 1.87
C ILE A 96 15.55 -1.45 1.06
N MET A 97 14.75 -0.39 1.16
CA MET A 97 15.13 0.94 0.69
C MET A 97 15.51 1.83 1.88
N GLU A 98 16.36 2.82 1.63
CA GLU A 98 16.70 3.84 2.62
C GLU A 98 16.17 5.19 2.16
N VAL A 99 15.41 5.86 3.02
CA VAL A 99 14.95 7.25 2.80
C VAL A 99 15.23 8.05 4.07
N LEU A 100 16.05 9.09 3.97
CA LEU A 100 16.38 9.96 5.11
C LEU A 100 16.97 9.20 6.31
N GLY A 101 17.84 8.21 6.06
CA GLY A 101 18.46 7.40 7.12
C GLY A 101 17.52 6.39 7.78
N LYS A 102 16.39 6.09 7.14
CA LYS A 102 15.42 5.09 7.60
C LYS A 102 15.28 3.96 6.59
N ASP A 103 15.49 2.75 7.10
CA ASP A 103 15.25 1.52 6.37
C ASP A 103 13.75 1.23 6.29
N LEU A 104 13.28 0.91 5.10
CA LEU A 104 11.90 0.53 4.81
C LEU A 104 11.89 -0.75 4.00
N ASP A 105 11.17 -1.75 4.49
CA ASP A 105 10.98 -3.02 3.79
C ASP A 105 9.86 -2.88 2.73
N LEU A 106 10.24 -3.05 1.46
CA LEU A 106 9.34 -3.02 0.31
C LEU A 106 8.68 -4.37 0.04
N SER A 107 9.21 -5.48 0.58
CA SER A 107 8.73 -6.83 0.31
C SER A 107 7.26 -7.11 0.67
N PRO A 108 6.62 -6.41 1.64
CA PRO A 108 5.19 -6.58 1.90
C PRO A 108 4.28 -6.07 0.78
N ASN A 109 4.77 -5.16 -0.08
CA ASN A 109 3.98 -4.51 -1.10
C ASN A 109 4.50 -4.77 -2.53
N PHE A 110 5.77 -5.12 -2.73
CA PHE A 110 6.40 -5.11 -4.05
C PHE A 110 6.64 -6.53 -4.55
N PHE A 111 6.06 -6.86 -5.71
CA PHE A 111 6.11 -8.22 -6.27
C PHE A 111 6.60 -8.23 -7.72
N GLY A 112 7.31 -9.31 -8.08
CA GLY A 112 7.94 -9.45 -9.39
C GLY A 112 9.03 -8.40 -9.62
N VAL A 113 9.84 -8.14 -8.59
CA VAL A 113 10.92 -7.16 -8.62
C VAL A 113 12.14 -7.75 -9.36
N GLN A 114 12.72 -6.96 -10.26
CA GLN A 114 14.03 -7.20 -10.85
C GLN A 114 14.94 -6.05 -10.45
N THR A 115 16.12 -6.40 -9.96
CA THR A 115 17.11 -5.43 -9.46
C THR A 115 18.35 -5.45 -10.31
N ASN A 116 19.03 -4.31 -10.38
CA ASN A 116 20.38 -4.25 -10.91
C ASN A 116 21.31 -5.12 -10.05
N ALA A 117 22.10 -5.98 -10.68
CA ALA A 117 22.97 -6.92 -9.97
C ALA A 117 24.13 -6.24 -9.23
N SER A 118 24.49 -5.01 -9.60
CA SER A 118 25.66 -4.30 -9.06
C SER A 118 25.33 -3.54 -7.78
N ASP A 119 24.18 -2.85 -7.75
CA ASP A 119 23.80 -1.95 -6.65
C ASP A 119 22.45 -2.26 -5.99
N GLY A 120 21.71 -3.27 -6.50
CA GLY A 120 20.43 -3.68 -5.94
C GLY A 120 19.27 -2.71 -6.23
N THR A 121 19.48 -1.70 -7.08
CA THR A 121 18.43 -0.74 -7.45
C THR A 121 17.32 -1.42 -8.24
N ILE A 122 16.08 -0.96 -8.05
CA ILE A 122 14.92 -1.55 -8.75
C ILE A 122 14.93 -1.12 -10.23
N GLU A 123 15.10 -2.09 -11.13
CA GLU A 123 15.00 -1.89 -12.59
C GLU A 123 13.59 -2.18 -13.10
N PHE A 124 12.91 -3.15 -12.48
CA PHE A 124 11.56 -3.52 -12.82
C PHE A 124 10.76 -3.92 -11.58
N LEU A 125 9.50 -3.50 -11.55
CA LEU A 125 8.49 -3.85 -10.56
C LEU A 125 7.21 -4.23 -11.31
N LYS A 126 6.75 -5.48 -11.13
CA LYS A 126 5.58 -6.01 -11.84
C LYS A 126 4.27 -5.59 -11.21
N VAL A 127 4.15 -5.74 -9.89
CA VAL A 127 2.89 -5.53 -9.14
C VAL A 127 3.17 -4.79 -7.84
N VAL A 128 2.32 -3.82 -7.52
CA VAL A 128 2.22 -3.21 -6.19
C VAL A 128 0.98 -3.76 -5.50
N GLY A 129 1.17 -4.46 -4.38
CA GLY A 129 0.11 -4.96 -3.51
C GLY A 129 -0.27 -3.92 -2.46
N VAL A 130 -1.49 -3.41 -2.55
CA VAL A 130 -2.10 -2.49 -1.59
C VAL A 130 -3.00 -3.29 -0.64
N GLN A 131 -2.96 -2.97 0.64
CA GLN A 131 -3.69 -3.70 1.68
C GLN A 131 -4.50 -2.75 2.55
N PHE A 132 -5.82 -2.97 2.64
CA PHE A 132 -6.70 -2.29 3.58
C PHE A 132 -7.11 -3.29 4.64
N ARG A 133 -6.50 -3.18 5.83
CA ARG A 133 -6.77 -4.03 6.98
C ARG A 133 -7.22 -3.18 8.16
N ALA A 134 -8.39 -3.48 8.70
CA ALA A 134 -8.92 -2.78 9.87
C ALA A 134 -9.86 -3.69 10.65
N ASN A 135 -10.04 -3.41 11.94
CA ASN A 135 -11.07 -4.08 12.72
C ASN A 135 -12.46 -3.60 12.28
N ARG A 136 -13.42 -4.52 12.22
CA ARG A 136 -14.82 -4.17 11.97
C ARG A 136 -15.37 -3.38 13.17
N PRO A 137 -16.06 -2.24 12.96
CA PRO A 137 -16.73 -1.53 14.03
C PRO A 137 -17.74 -2.40 14.78
N ALA A 138 -17.86 -2.22 16.09
CA ALA A 138 -18.76 -3.02 16.93
C ALA A 138 -20.24 -2.90 16.51
N ASN A 139 -20.64 -1.76 15.94
CA ASN A 139 -21.99 -1.48 15.47
C ASN A 139 -22.28 -1.98 14.05
N TRP A 140 -21.28 -2.47 13.30
CA TRP A 140 -21.50 -3.01 11.96
C TRP A 140 -21.95 -4.46 12.02
N THR A 141 -22.86 -4.85 11.16
CA THR A 141 -23.19 -6.26 10.91
C THR A 141 -22.20 -6.88 9.91
N LYS A 142 -22.32 -8.18 9.68
CA LYS A 142 -21.60 -8.85 8.59
C LYS A 142 -21.97 -8.28 7.21
N TYR A 143 -23.21 -7.80 7.04
CA TYR A 143 -23.67 -7.24 5.77
C TYR A 143 -23.05 -5.86 5.50
N ASP A 144 -22.88 -5.04 6.55
CA ASP A 144 -22.19 -3.75 6.46
C ASP A 144 -20.73 -3.95 6.05
N LEU A 145 -20.03 -4.90 6.68
CA LEU A 145 -18.68 -5.30 6.31
C LEU A 145 -18.60 -5.69 4.82
N GLN A 146 -19.47 -6.60 4.37
CA GLN A 146 -19.49 -7.03 2.97
C GLN A 146 -19.81 -5.91 2.00
N THR A 147 -20.69 -4.99 2.38
CA THR A 147 -21.06 -3.83 1.56
C THR A 147 -19.86 -2.90 1.37
N TYR A 148 -19.15 -2.63 2.46
CA TYR A 148 -17.92 -1.83 2.43
C TYR A 148 -16.79 -2.50 1.63
N GLU A 149 -16.53 -3.79 1.85
CA GLU A 149 -15.49 -4.50 1.08
C GLU A 149 -15.82 -4.58 -0.41
N ARG A 150 -17.11 -4.70 -0.75
CA ARG A 150 -17.57 -4.67 -2.15
C ARG A 150 -17.42 -3.30 -2.78
N SER A 151 -17.70 -2.20 -2.06
CA SER A 151 -17.53 -0.85 -2.61
C SER A 151 -16.05 -0.54 -2.86
N MET A 152 -15.17 -0.92 -1.93
CA MET A 152 -13.71 -0.87 -2.11
C MET A 152 -13.27 -1.69 -3.32
N SER A 153 -13.78 -2.93 -3.44
CA SER A 153 -13.43 -3.81 -4.55
C SER A 153 -13.94 -3.28 -5.90
N ALA A 154 -15.15 -2.72 -5.95
CA ALA A 154 -15.73 -2.14 -7.16
C ALA A 154 -14.86 -0.99 -7.68
N TYR A 155 -14.42 -0.08 -6.81
CA TYR A 155 -13.56 1.03 -7.17
C TYR A 155 -12.25 0.61 -7.88
N PHE A 156 -11.63 -0.49 -7.45
CA PHE A 156 -10.39 -0.97 -8.09
C PHE A 156 -10.60 -1.81 -9.37
N ASN A 157 -11.85 -2.18 -9.69
CA ASN A 157 -12.17 -3.00 -10.86
C ASN A 157 -12.95 -2.25 -11.95
N GLU A 158 -13.35 -1.00 -11.70
CA GLU A 158 -13.92 -0.07 -12.69
C GLU A 158 -12.81 0.62 -13.52
#